data_AF-A0A1H9CT49-F1
#
_entry.id   AF-A0A1H9CT49-F1
#
_cell.length_a   1.000
_cell.length_b   1.000
_cell.length_c   1.000
_cell.angle_alpha   90.00
_cell.angle_beta   90.00
_cell.angle_gamma   90.00
#
_symmetry.space_group_name_H-M   'P 1'
#
loop_
_entity.id
_entity.type
_entity.pdbx_description
1 polymer ?
#
loop_
_entity_poly.entity_id
_entity_poly.type
_entity_poly.pdbx_seq_one_letter_code
_entity_poly.pdbx_strand_id
1 'polypeptide(L)' 'MSKTLAAEIADRTLVLVNPQNRLLALTAALGRHGFARPVEAPELLDRTKIIAWLLEAYAPR' A
#
# COMPACT_ATOMS: atom_id res chain seq x y z
N MET A 1 -11.19 2.69 -2.25
CA MET A 1 -10.34 1.57 -2.64
C MET A 1 -11.06 0.26 -2.33
N SER A 2 -11.02 -0.73 -3.23
CA SER A 2 -11.59 -2.06 -2.97
C SER A 2 -10.61 -2.98 -2.23
N LYS A 3 -11.13 -3.99 -1.53
CA LYS A 3 -10.31 -5.01 -0.83
C LYS A 3 -9.37 -5.76 -1.77
N THR A 4 -9.81 -6.06 -2.99
CA THR A 4 -9.00 -6.73 -4.01
C THR A 4 -7.80 -5.86 -4.41
N LEU A 5 -8.03 -4.58 -4.70
CA LEU A 5 -6.94 -3.68 -5.07
C LEU A 5 -5.95 -3.47 -3.92
N ALA A 6 -6.45 -3.43 -2.67
CA ALA A 6 -5.58 -3.30 -1.50
C ALA A 6 -4.66 -4.52 -1.35
N ALA A 7 -5.19 -5.72 -1.58
CA ALA A 7 -4.42 -6.96 -1.58
C ALA A 7 -3.33 -6.96 -2.66
N GLU A 8 -3.66 -6.57 -3.89
CA GLU A 8 -2.68 -6.52 -4.99
C GLU A 8 -1.54 -5.53 -4.73
N ILE A 9 -1.85 -4.34 -4.20
CA ILE A 9 -0.83 -3.35 -3.84
C ILE A 9 0.06 -3.87 -2.70
N ALA A 10 -0.53 -4.52 -1.69
CA ALA A 10 0.23 -5.10 -0.59
C ALA A 10 1.19 -6.21 -1.06
N ASP A 11 0.72 -7.10 -1.93
CA ASP A 11 1.55 -8.19 -2.47
C ASP A 11 2.73 -7.64 -3.28
N ARG A 12 2.49 -6.68 -4.18
CA ARG A 12 3.57 -6.02 -4.94
C ARG A 12 4.57 -5.29 -4.05
N THR A 13 4.11 -4.74 -2.93
CA THR A 13 4.97 -4.03 -1.97
C THR A 13 5.87 -5.00 -1.22
N LEU A 14 5.36 -6.17 -0.82
CA LEU A 14 6.10 -7.16 -0.03
C LEU A 14 7.04 -8.06 -0.84
N VAL A 15 6.86 -8.16 -2.16
CA VAL A 15 7.83 -8.83 -3.05
C VAL A 15 9.23 -8.21 -2.96
N LEU A 16 9.33 -6.94 -2.54
CA LEU A 16 10.63 -6.29 -2.36
C LEU A 16 11.29 -6.70 -1.05
N VAL A 17 12.50 -7.26 -1.17
CA VAL A 17 13.30 -7.70 -0.03
C VAL A 17 13.80 -6.52 0.80
N ASN A 18 14.28 -5.45 0.16
CA ASN A 18 14.77 -4.26 0.87
C ASN A 18 13.59 -3.43 1.42
N PRO A 19 13.45 -3.28 2.75
CA PRO A 19 12.38 -2.50 3.38
C PRO A 19 12.32 -1.04 2.91
N GLN A 20 13.47 -0.43 2.62
CA GLN A 20 13.54 0.97 2.16
C GLN A 20 12.86 1.15 0.80
N ASN A 21 12.94 0.13 -0.07
CA ASN A 21 12.34 0.16 -1.39
C ASN A 21 10.83 -0.10 -1.36
N ARG A 22 10.31 -0.70 -0.28
CA ARG A 22 8.87 -1.00 -0.14
C ARG A 22 8.04 0.27 -0.14
N LEU A 23 8.48 1.34 0.54
CA LEU A 23 7.74 2.60 0.59
C LEU A 23 7.66 3.28 -0.79
N LEU A 24 8.76 3.23 -1.55
CA LEU A 24 8.80 3.75 -2.92
C LEU A 24 7.85 2.96 -3.82
N ALA A 25 7.86 1.63 -3.72
CA ALA A 25 6.98 0.78 -4.52
C ALA A 25 5.50 0.95 -4.16
N LEU A 26 5.18 1.07 -2.87
CA LEU A 26 3.83 1.38 -2.40
C LEU A 26 3.35 2.70 -2.99
N THR A 27 4.16 3.76 -2.87
CA THR A 27 3.83 5.09 -3.40
C THR A 27 3.63 5.05 -4.92
N ALA A 28 4.51 4.34 -5.63
CA ALA A 28 4.41 4.19 -7.08
C ALA A 28 3.19 3.36 -7.52
N ALA A 29 2.79 2.36 -6.73
CA ALA A 29 1.58 1.58 -6.97
C ALA A 29 0.34 2.45 -6.74
N LEU A 30 0.28 3.20 -5.65
CA LEU A 30 -0.81 4.13 -5.35
C LEU A 30 -0.99 5.17 -6.47
N GLY A 31 0.10 5.81 -6.91
CA GLY A 31 0.06 6.79 -8.00
C GLY A 31 -0.46 6.21 -9.33
N ARG A 32 -0.11 4.96 -9.65
CA ARG A 32 -0.64 4.26 -10.86
C ARG A 32 -2.15 4.04 -10.82
N HIS A 33 -2.73 3.95 -9.64
CA HIS A 33 -4.17 3.80 -9.43
C HIS A 33 -4.88 5.12 -9.13
N GLY A 34 -4.18 6.26 -9.26
CA GLY A 34 -4.74 7.60 -9.04
C GLY A 34 -4.89 8.00 -7.58
N PHE A 35 -4.30 7.25 -6.65
CA PHE A 35 -4.32 7.62 -5.23
C PHE A 35 -3.24 8.63 -4.90
N ALA A 36 -3.57 9.55 -3.99
CA ALA A 36 -2.62 10.52 -3.46
C ALA A 36 -1.50 9.83 -2.67
N ARG A 37 -0.31 10.43 -2.69
CA ARG A 37 0.82 9.98 -1.87
C ARG A 37 0.41 10.02 -0.38
N PRO A 38 0.68 8.96 0.38
CA PRO A 38 0.34 8.95 1.80
C PRO A 38 1.20 9.96 2.58
N VAL A 39 0.56 10.65 3.52
CA VAL A 39 1.24 11.55 4.46
C VAL A 39 2.03 10.77 5.50
N GLU A 40 1.48 9.62 5.93
CA GLU A 40 2.11 8.70 6.89
C GLU A 40 2.38 7.35 6.23
N ALA A 41 3.58 6.80 6.46
CA ALA A 41 3.96 5.50 5.94
C ALA A 41 3.46 4.39 6.88
N PRO A 42 2.78 3.35 6.36
CA PRO A 42 2.41 2.19 7.18
C PRO A 42 3.63 1.34 7.53
N GLU A 43 3.47 0.44 8.50
CA GLU A 43 4.45 -0.60 8.78
C GLU A 43 4.45 -1.65 7.64
N LEU A 44 5.50 -1.65 6.82
CA LEU A 44 5.62 -2.50 5.62
C LEU A 44 6.22 -3.88 5.91
N LEU A 45 5.82 -4.50 7.02
CA LEU A 45 6.32 -5.82 7.47
C LEU A 45 5.28 -6.92 7.34
N ASP A 46 3.99 -6.56 7.41
CA ASP A 46 2.90 -7.53 7.42
C ASP A 46 1.85 -7.19 6.35
N ARG A 47 1.46 -8.22 5.59
CA ARG A 47 0.51 -8.08 4.49
C ARG A 47 -0.86 -7.59 4.97
N THR A 48 -1.34 -8.14 6.07
CA THR A 48 -2.65 -7.82 6.64
C THR A 48 -2.67 -6.38 7.13
N LYS A 49 -1.59 -5.92 7.79
CA LYS A 49 -1.45 -4.54 8.24
C LYS A 49 -1.46 -3.56 7.07
N ILE A 50 -0.75 -3.86 5.98
CA ILE A 50 -0.74 -3.00 4.78
C ILE A 50 -2.14 -2.91 4.17
N ILE A 51 -2.85 -4.04 4.05
CA ILE A 51 -4.21 -4.06 3.49
C ILE A 51 -5.17 -3.26 4.38
N ALA A 52 -5.12 -3.46 5.69
CA ALA A 52 -5.97 -2.74 6.64
C ALA A 52 -5.74 -1.23 6.53
N TRP A 53 -4.48 -0.79 6.54
CA TRP A 53 -4.13 0.61 6.38
C TRP A 53 -4.58 1.19 5.02
N LEU A 54 -4.39 0.46 3.93
CA LEU A 54 -4.84 0.89 2.59
C LEU A 54 -6.35 1.11 2.53
N LEU A 55 -7.11 0.22 3.15
CA LEU A 55 -8.56 0.34 3.23
C LEU A 55 -8.96 1.50 4.12
N GLU A 56 -8.33 1.68 5.26
CA GLU A 56 -8.62 2.81 6.16
C GLU A 56 -8.30 4.17 5.51
N ALA A 57 -7.16 4.27 4.83
CA ALA A 57 -6.68 5.53 4.26
C ALA A 57 -7.38 5.91 2.94
N TYR A 58 -7.82 4.93 2.14
CA TYR A 58 -8.29 5.18 0.77
C TYR A 58 -9.66 4.57 0.43
N ALA A 59 -10.36 3.89 1.37
CA ALA A 59 -11.75 3.53 1.15
C ALA A 59 -12.64 4.79 1.09
N PRO A 60 -13.58 4.89 0.14
CA PRO A 60 -14.60 5.92 0.20
C PRO A 60 -15.41 5.73 1.50
N ARG A 61 -15.52 6.80 2.29
CA ARG A 61 -16.49 6.87 3.39
C ARG A 61 -17.89 7.06 2.84
#